data_AF-A0A550GVB5-F1
#
_entry.id   AF-A0A550GVB5-F1
#
_cell.length_a   1.000
_cell.length_b   1.000
_cell.length_c   1.000
_cell.angle_alpha   90.00
_cell.angle_beta   90.00
_cell.angle_gamma   90.00
#
_symmetry.space_group_name_H-M   'P 1'
#
loop_
_entity.id
_entity.type
_entity.pdbx_description
1 polymer ?
#
loop_
_entity_poly.entity_id
_entity_poly.type
_entity_poly.pdbx_seq_one_letter_code
_entity_poly.pdbx_strand_id
1 'polypeptide(L)'
;MTFTGISAIWQREILTFFREKPRIVSAAINPIFWLITFGAGLGSTVAISGINYQQFIFAGIIVQTVLFSSIFYGSYLVWDRRIDLLKAVLVTPLSRQSIFFGKVLSGVTFSLIQTAIILAFGVVIGINYTFASLGLVILTVAVAAAALTAVGLTIGSVMTSPEGFQL
;
A
#
# COMPACT_ATOMS: atom_id res chain seq x y z
N MET A 1 -25.03 3.58 6.28
CA MET A 1 -23.65 3.24 6.70
C MET A 1 -23.57 3.27 8.20
N THR A 2 -23.21 2.17 8.86
CA THR A 2 -22.83 2.18 10.28
C THR A 2 -21.32 2.32 10.38
N PHE A 3 -20.84 3.28 11.17
CA PHE A 3 -19.40 3.49 11.41
C PHE A 3 -18.74 2.23 11.96
N THR A 4 -19.45 1.51 12.83
CA THR A 4 -19.07 0.20 13.37
C THR A 4 -18.80 -0.86 12.30
N GLY A 5 -19.55 -0.83 11.20
CA GLY A 5 -19.35 -1.76 10.09
C GLY A 5 -18.06 -1.50 9.32
N ILE A 6 -17.72 -0.22 9.12
CA ILE A 6 -16.47 0.18 8.46
C ILE A 6 -15.28 -0.21 9.33
N SER A 7 -15.33 0.11 10.63
CA SER A 7 -14.23 -0.20 11.55
C SER A 7 -14.03 -1.70 11.74
N ALA A 8 -15.10 -2.51 11.74
CA ALA A 8 -14.99 -3.96 11.87
C ALA A 8 -14.29 -4.59 10.65
N ILE A 9 -14.64 -4.18 9.44
CA ILE A 9 -13.98 -4.64 8.21
C ILE A 9 -12.52 -4.20 8.21
N TRP A 10 -12.27 -2.94 8.56
CA TRP A 10 -10.91 -2.39 8.63
C TRP A 10 -10.02 -3.15 9.62
N GLN A 11 -10.53 -3.39 10.84
CA GLN A 11 -9.81 -4.17 11.85
C GLN A 11 -9.52 -5.60 11.40
N ARG A 12 -10.50 -6.28 10.78
CA ARG A 12 -10.31 -7.63 10.23
C ARG A 12 -9.14 -7.65 9.24
N GLU A 13 -9.14 -6.74 8.27
CA GLU A 13 -8.11 -6.67 7.23
C GLU A 13 -6.72 -6.38 7.82
N ILE A 14 -6.64 -5.46 8.78
CA ILE A 14 -5.39 -5.17 9.50
C ILE A 14 -4.88 -6.43 10.24
N LEU A 15 -5.75 -7.13 10.96
CA LEU A 15 -5.36 -8.34 11.69
C LEU A 15 -4.87 -9.44 10.74
N THR A 16 -5.54 -9.63 9.60
CA THR A 16 -5.09 -10.55 8.56
C THR A 16 -3.72 -10.16 8.04
N PHE A 17 -3.49 -8.88 7.75
CA PHE A 17 -2.19 -8.39 7.30
C PHE A 17 -1.06 -8.68 8.30
N PHE A 18 -1.29 -8.43 9.60
CA PHE A 18 -0.30 -8.72 10.64
C PHE A 18 -0.05 -10.22 10.87
N ARG A 19 -1.04 -11.08 10.54
CA ARG A 19 -0.89 -12.53 10.61
C ARG A 19 -0.12 -13.09 9.42
N GLU A 20 -0.18 -12.44 8.26
CA GLU A 20 0.58 -12.80 7.07
C GLU A 20 2.04 -12.30 7.15
N LYS A 21 2.82 -12.85 8.09
CA LYS A 21 4.23 -12.48 8.29
C LYS A 21 5.07 -12.48 6.99
N PRO A 22 4.95 -13.48 6.09
CA PRO A 22 5.71 -13.46 4.84
C PRO A 22 5.40 -12.24 3.98
N ARG A 23 4.14 -11.77 3.97
CA ARG A 23 3.71 -10.61 3.21
C ARG A 23 4.34 -9.33 3.73
N ILE A 24 4.41 -9.15 5.05
CA ILE A 24 5.08 -7.97 5.65
C ILE A 24 6.55 -7.96 5.24
N VAL A 25 7.21 -9.11 5.32
CA VAL A 25 8.63 -9.25 4.98
C VAL A 25 8.84 -8.95 3.49
N SER A 26 8.05 -9.54 2.59
CA SER A 26 8.13 -9.28 1.15
C SER A 26 7.85 -7.82 0.79
N ALA A 27 6.89 -7.19 1.47
CA ALA A 27 6.55 -5.78 1.28
C ALA A 27 7.67 -4.83 1.71
N ALA A 28 8.50 -5.22 2.69
CA ALA A 28 9.67 -4.46 3.10
C ALA A 28 10.89 -4.72 2.18
N ILE A 29 11.13 -5.99 1.83
CA ILE A 29 12.30 -6.39 1.03
C ILE A 29 12.31 -5.70 -0.33
N ASN A 30 11.16 -5.64 -1.02
CA ASN A 30 11.11 -5.14 -2.39
C ASN A 30 11.57 -3.66 -2.50
N PRO A 31 11.01 -2.70 -1.73
CA PRO A 31 11.51 -1.31 -1.74
C PRO A 31 12.98 -1.16 -1.33
N ILE A 32 13.44 -1.92 -0.34
CA ILE A 32 14.83 -1.89 0.12
C ILE A 32 15.76 -2.39 -0.98
N PHE A 33 15.37 -3.47 -1.66
CA PHE A 33 16.11 -4.02 -2.78
C PHE A 33 16.28 -2.98 -3.90
N TRP A 34 15.18 -2.32 -4.31
CA TRP A 34 15.26 -1.23 -5.29
C TRP A 34 16.18 -0.11 -4.83
N LEU A 35 16.12 0.26 -3.56
CA LEU A 35 16.94 1.33 -3.02
C LEU A 35 18.43 0.97 -3.02
N ILE A 36 18.80 -0.26 -2.66
CA ILE A 36 20.20 -0.70 -2.66
C ILE A 36 20.70 -0.80 -4.10
N THR A 37 19.97 -1.52 -4.96
CA THR A 37 20.40 -1.78 -6.34
C THR A 37 20.53 -0.50 -7.15
N PHE A 38 19.52 0.38 -7.09
CA PHE A 38 19.51 1.58 -7.91
C PHE A 38 20.11 2.77 -7.16
N GLY A 39 19.78 2.97 -5.88
CA GLY A 39 20.31 4.09 -5.10
C GLY A 39 21.81 4.02 -4.88
N ALA A 40 22.34 2.89 -4.40
CA ALA A 40 23.79 2.74 -4.23
C ALA A 40 24.51 2.39 -5.54
N GLY A 41 23.91 1.51 -6.36
CA GLY A 41 24.52 1.08 -7.61
C GLY A 41 24.67 2.22 -8.62
N LEU A 42 23.57 2.89 -8.99
CA LEU A 42 23.60 3.99 -9.97
C LEU A 42 24.04 5.32 -9.35
N GLY A 43 23.88 5.51 -8.04
CA GLY A 43 24.30 6.74 -7.38
C GLY A 43 25.82 6.99 -7.42
N SER A 44 26.62 5.96 -7.70
CA SER A 44 28.06 6.07 -7.91
C SER A 44 28.46 6.67 -9.27
N THR A 45 27.55 6.65 -10.25
CA THR A 45 27.81 7.02 -11.65
C THR A 45 26.92 8.15 -12.16
N VAL A 46 25.71 8.30 -11.61
CA VAL A 46 24.73 9.30 -12.02
C VAL A 46 24.72 10.46 -11.03
N ALA A 47 25.15 11.63 -11.49
CA ALA A 47 25.00 12.88 -10.75
C ALA A 47 23.80 13.67 -11.30
N ILE A 48 22.84 14.00 -10.42
CA ILE A 48 21.70 14.85 -10.77
C ILE A 48 21.99 16.24 -10.23
N SER A 49 22.44 17.18 -11.07
CA SER A 49 22.48 18.63 -10.84
C SER A 49 22.55 19.13 -9.38
N GLY A 50 23.50 18.62 -8.58
CA GLY A 50 23.72 19.03 -7.18
C GLY A 50 22.89 18.30 -6.10
N ILE A 51 22.04 17.34 -6.47
CA ILE A 51 21.25 16.48 -5.56
C ILE A 51 21.85 15.08 -5.56
N ASN A 52 21.96 14.49 -4.37
CA ASN A 52 22.37 13.10 -4.23
C ASN A 52 21.32 12.19 -4.90
N TYR A 53 21.76 11.36 -5.86
CA TYR A 53 20.88 10.45 -6.61
C TYR A 53 20.03 9.56 -5.69
N GLN A 54 20.58 9.16 -4.55
CA GLN A 54 19.90 8.33 -3.57
C GLN A 54 18.69 9.03 -2.95
N GLN A 55 18.72 10.36 -2.80
CA GLN A 55 17.56 11.14 -2.34
C GLN A 55 16.49 11.28 -3.43
N PHE A 56 16.92 11.43 -4.68
CA PHE A 56 16.01 11.51 -5.83
C PHE A 56 15.23 10.20 -6.02
N ILE A 57 15.94 9.07 -6.04
CA ILE A 57 15.30 7.77 -6.27
C ILE A 57 14.44 7.34 -5.08
N PHE A 58 14.78 7.75 -3.86
CA PHE A 58 14.01 7.46 -2.66
C PHE A 58 12.54 7.93 -2.79
N ALA A 59 12.33 9.16 -3.28
CA ALA A 59 10.98 9.67 -3.52
C ALA A 59 10.22 8.84 -4.57
N GLY A 60 10.92 8.45 -5.65
CA GLY A 60 10.37 7.59 -6.69
C GLY A 60 9.97 6.20 -6.15
N ILE A 61 10.78 5.60 -5.28
CA ILE A 61 10.49 4.31 -4.65
C ILE A 61 9.25 4.40 -3.76
N ILE A 62 9.06 5.49 -3.01
CA ILE A 62 7.82 5.70 -2.23
C ILE A 62 6.60 5.72 -3.15
N VAL A 63 6.66 6.50 -4.24
CA VAL A 63 5.54 6.63 -5.19
C VAL A 63 5.25 5.28 -5.85
N GLN A 64 6.27 4.59 -6.32
CA GLN A 64 6.17 3.25 -6.88
C GLN A 64 5.51 2.29 -5.88
N THR A 65 6.01 2.25 -4.65
CA THR A 65 5.50 1.36 -3.61
C THR A 65 4.02 1.61 -3.33
N VAL A 66 3.61 2.86 -3.18
CA VAL A 66 2.21 3.23 -2.93
C VAL A 66 1.33 2.86 -4.12
N LEU A 67 1.80 3.12 -5.34
CA LEU A 67 1.07 2.81 -6.56
C LEU A 67 0.78 1.31 -6.67
N PHE A 68 1.83 0.49 -6.58
CA PHE A 68 1.71 -0.95 -6.70
C PHE A 68 0.93 -1.54 -5.52
N SER A 69 1.25 -1.18 -4.28
CA SER A 69 0.53 -1.71 -3.10
C SER A 69 -0.97 -1.37 -3.11
N SER A 70 -1.35 -0.18 -3.58
CA SER A 70 -2.74 0.28 -3.58
C SER A 70 -3.56 -0.33 -4.72
N ILE A 71 -3.02 -0.35 -5.95
CA ILE A 71 -3.72 -0.94 -7.10
C ILE A 71 -3.88 -2.45 -6.92
N PHE A 72 -2.79 -3.13 -6.55
CA PHE A 72 -2.81 -4.57 -6.34
C PHE A 72 -3.59 -5.01 -5.10
N TYR A 73 -4.01 -4.07 -4.23
CA TYR A 73 -4.96 -4.37 -3.17
C TYR A 73 -6.29 -4.94 -3.70
N GLY A 74 -6.68 -4.56 -4.92
CA GLY A 74 -7.86 -5.11 -5.61
C GLY A 74 -7.81 -6.63 -5.83
N SER A 75 -6.62 -7.21 -6.01
CA SER A 75 -6.46 -8.66 -6.17
C SER A 75 -6.91 -9.45 -4.94
N TYR A 76 -6.76 -8.88 -3.73
CA TYR A 76 -7.23 -9.52 -2.50
C TYR A 76 -8.75 -9.60 -2.45
N LEU A 77 -9.47 -8.66 -3.07
CA LEU A 77 -10.93 -8.75 -3.20
C LEU A 77 -11.32 -9.94 -4.08
N VAL A 78 -10.58 -10.20 -5.15
CA VAL A 78 -10.79 -11.34 -6.04
C VAL A 78 -10.50 -12.66 -5.31
N TRP A 79 -9.42 -12.68 -4.50
CA TRP A 79 -9.11 -13.82 -3.63
C TRP A 79 -10.19 -14.07 -2.58
N ASP A 80 -10.65 -13.04 -1.86
CA ASP A 80 -11.72 -13.13 -0.85
C ASP A 80 -13.01 -13.74 -1.43
N ARG A 81 -13.29 -13.50 -2.73
CA ARG A 81 -14.42 -14.13 -3.43
C ARG A 81 -14.20 -15.62 -3.67
N ARG A 82 -12.98 -16.01 -4.03
CA ARG A 82 -12.63 -17.41 -4.32
C ARG A 82 -12.75 -18.31 -3.10
N ILE A 83 -12.37 -17.79 -1.93
CA ILE A 83 -12.42 -18.54 -0.66
C ILE A 83 -13.78 -18.46 0.05
N ASP A 84 -14.83 -18.02 -0.65
CA ASP A 84 -16.20 -17.80 -0.12
C ASP A 84 -16.31 -16.84 1.08
N LEU A 85 -15.21 -16.19 1.45
CA LEU A 85 -15.16 -15.24 2.55
C LEU A 85 -16.02 -14.01 2.21
N LEU A 86 -16.05 -13.59 0.94
CA LEU A 86 -16.95 -12.53 0.50
C LEU A 86 -18.43 -12.92 0.69
N LYS A 87 -18.80 -14.20 0.52
CA LYS A 87 -20.18 -14.66 0.76
C LYS A 87 -20.52 -14.58 2.25
N ALA A 88 -19.59 -14.96 3.14
CA ALA A 88 -19.77 -14.82 4.58
C ALA A 88 -19.96 -13.35 5.01
N VAL A 89 -19.20 -12.43 4.42
CA VAL A 89 -19.35 -10.99 4.67
C VAL A 89 -20.66 -10.44 4.12
N LEU A 90 -21.14 -10.91 2.97
CA LEU A 90 -22.39 -10.44 2.37
C LEU A 90 -23.66 -10.93 3.10
N VAL A 91 -23.56 -11.97 3.93
CA VAL A 91 -24.66 -12.44 4.79
C VAL A 91 -24.75 -11.63 6.08
N THR A 92 -23.71 -10.87 6.45
CA THR A 92 -23.80 -9.92 7.57
C THR A 92 -24.72 -8.74 7.22
N PRO A 93 -25.38 -8.10 8.20
CA PRO A 93 -26.25 -6.95 7.98
C PRO A 93 -25.48 -5.65 7.63
N LEU A 94 -24.35 -5.77 6.95
CA LEU A 94 -23.49 -4.67 6.54
C LEU A 94 -23.88 -4.16 5.16
N SER A 95 -24.01 -2.84 5.03
CA SER A 95 -24.22 -2.22 3.72
C SER A 95 -22.99 -2.43 2.82
N ARG A 96 -23.20 -2.63 1.51
CA ARG A 96 -22.12 -2.77 0.52
C ARG A 96 -21.14 -1.59 0.54
N GLN A 97 -21.65 -0.40 0.82
CA GLN A 97 -20.82 0.81 0.96
C GLN A 97 -19.90 0.72 2.19
N SER A 98 -20.39 0.25 3.35
CA SER A 98 -19.55 0.06 4.54
C SER A 98 -18.39 -0.91 4.29
N ILE A 99 -18.62 -1.97 3.50
CA ILE A 99 -17.55 -2.92 3.12
C ILE A 99 -16.53 -2.23 2.21
N PHE A 100 -16.99 -1.47 1.21
CA PHE A 100 -16.12 -0.75 0.29
C PHE A 100 -15.21 0.24 1.01
N PHE A 101 -15.77 1.13 1.85
CA PHE A 101 -14.98 2.11 2.60
C PHE A 101 -14.05 1.45 3.63
N GLY A 102 -14.48 0.35 4.27
CA GLY A 102 -13.61 -0.43 5.16
C GLY A 102 -12.39 -0.97 4.43
N LYS A 103 -12.57 -1.54 3.23
CA LYS A 103 -11.46 -2.05 2.40
C LYS A 103 -10.57 -0.93 1.86
N VAL A 104 -11.13 0.23 1.48
CA VAL A 104 -10.33 1.41 1.09
C VAL A 104 -9.44 1.87 2.25
N LEU A 105 -10.00 1.99 3.45
CA LEU A 105 -9.24 2.40 4.63
C LEU A 105 -8.11 1.41 4.97
N SER A 106 -8.37 0.11 4.76
CA SER A 106 -7.35 -0.94 4.89
C SER A 106 -6.22 -0.79 3.88
N GLY A 107 -6.53 -0.52 2.61
CA GLY A 107 -5.51 -0.27 1.57
C GLY A 107 -4.67 0.98 1.83
N VAL A 108 -5.30 2.05 2.34
CA VAL A 108 -4.60 3.25 2.82
C VAL A 108 -3.65 2.92 3.96
N THR A 109 -4.13 2.19 4.96
CA THR A 109 -3.32 1.81 6.13
C THR A 109 -2.13 0.94 5.72
N PHE A 110 -2.35 -0.04 4.84
CA PHE A 110 -1.29 -0.91 4.33
C PHE A 110 -0.22 -0.12 3.57
N SER A 111 -0.62 0.83 2.72
CA SER A 111 0.29 1.71 2.00
C SER A 111 1.08 2.60 2.95
N LEU A 112 0.43 3.17 3.97
CA LEU A 112 1.08 3.98 5.00
C LEU A 112 2.10 3.18 5.81
N ILE A 113 1.81 1.91 6.14
CA ILE A 113 2.77 1.04 6.84
C ILE A 113 4.00 0.79 5.95
N GLN A 114 3.82 0.52 4.66
CA GLN A 114 4.95 0.34 3.74
C GLN A 114 5.77 1.64 3.59
N THR A 115 5.10 2.78 3.43
CA THR A 115 5.77 4.08 3.39
C THR A 115 6.53 4.34 4.69
N ALA A 116 5.96 4.02 5.86
CA ALA A 116 6.64 4.19 7.14
C ALA A 116 7.91 3.34 7.24
N ILE A 117 7.88 2.10 6.74
CA ILE A 117 9.08 1.25 6.65
C ILE A 117 10.14 1.92 5.78
N ILE A 118 9.78 2.41 4.59
CA ILE A 118 10.73 3.08 3.69
C ILE A 118 11.28 4.36 4.31
N LEU A 119 10.44 5.17 4.96
CA LEU A 119 10.86 6.38 5.68
C LEU A 119 11.87 6.07 6.78
N ALA A 120 11.66 4.99 7.55
CA ALA A 120 12.63 4.53 8.54
C ALA A 120 13.98 4.17 7.92
N PHE A 121 13.99 3.51 6.76
CA PHE A 121 15.22 3.24 6.00
C PHE A 121 15.89 4.52 5.49
N GLY A 122 15.13 5.52 5.07
CA GLY A 122 15.70 6.80 4.64
C GLY A 122 16.47 7.53 5.74
N VAL A 123 16.11 7.36 7.03
CA VAL A 123 16.92 7.87 8.16
C VAL A 123 18.30 7.22 8.16
N VAL A 124 18.39 5.91 7.94
CA VAL A 124 19.65 5.14 7.91
C VAL A 124 20.56 5.61 6.77
N ILE A 125 19.97 6.08 5.67
CA ILE A 125 20.67 6.61 4.49
C ILE A 125 21.10 8.07 4.67
N GLY A 126 20.69 8.71 5.77
CA GLY A 126 21.00 10.12 6.07
C GLY A 126 20.03 11.12 5.42
N ILE A 127 18.82 10.69 5.06
CA ILE A 127 17.76 11.61 4.62
C ILE A 127 17.19 12.31 5.87
N ASN A 128 17.32 13.63 5.89
CA ASN A 128 16.78 14.45 6.97
C ASN A 128 15.34 14.84 6.65
N TYR A 129 14.43 14.57 7.59
CA TYR A 129 13.03 14.94 7.47
C TYR A 129 12.67 16.07 8.41
N THR A 130 11.83 16.99 7.93
CA THR A 130 11.11 17.94 8.78
C THR A 130 9.75 17.37 9.15
N PHE A 131 9.17 17.81 10.27
CA PHE A 131 7.79 17.44 10.63
C PHE A 131 6.78 17.83 9.54
N ALA A 132 6.99 18.96 8.88
CA ALA A 132 6.17 19.41 7.76
C ALA A 132 6.27 18.43 6.57
N SER A 133 7.48 18.01 6.19
CA SER A 133 7.65 17.03 5.10
C SER A 133 7.03 15.68 5.41
N LEU A 134 7.13 15.20 6.66
CA LEU A 134 6.49 13.94 7.06
C LEU A 134 4.96 14.04 6.97
N GLY A 135 4.38 15.15 7.45
CA GLY A 135 2.95 15.41 7.34
C GLY A 135 2.47 15.42 5.89
N LEU A 136 3.22 16.08 5.00
CA LEU A 136 2.90 16.13 3.56
C LEU A 136 3.01 14.76 2.90
N VAL A 137 4.04 13.97 3.21
CA VAL A 137 4.19 12.61 2.69
C VAL A 137 3.01 11.75 3.13
N ILE A 138 2.67 11.75 4.43
CA ILE A 138 1.55 10.97 4.96
C ILE A 138 0.23 11.38 4.30
N LEU A 139 -0.04 12.69 4.17
CA LEU A 139 -1.25 13.19 3.54
C LEU A 139 -1.34 12.77 2.06
N THR A 140 -0.25 12.96 1.32
CA THR A 140 -0.20 12.64 -0.11
C THR A 140 -0.37 11.14 -0.33
N VAL A 141 0.30 10.31 0.47
CA VAL A 141 0.15 8.86 0.43
C VAL A 141 -1.26 8.45 0.80
N ALA A 142 -1.87 9.04 1.83
CA ALA A 142 -3.23 8.69 2.22
C ALA A 142 -4.24 8.98 1.12
N VAL A 143 -4.15 10.15 0.47
CA VAL A 143 -5.04 10.53 -0.64
C VAL A 143 -4.80 9.67 -1.87
N ALA A 144 -3.53 9.49 -2.27
CA ALA A 144 -3.17 8.68 -3.43
C ALA A 144 -3.58 7.21 -3.23
N ALA A 145 -3.29 6.64 -2.05
CA ALA A 145 -3.66 5.27 -1.72
C ALA A 145 -5.19 5.09 -1.69
N ALA A 146 -5.94 6.06 -1.14
CA ALA A 146 -7.40 5.98 -1.14
C ALA A 146 -7.96 5.93 -2.57
N ALA A 147 -7.48 6.80 -3.46
CA ALA A 147 -7.90 6.83 -4.85
C ALA A 147 -7.51 5.54 -5.60
N LEU A 148 -6.26 5.12 -5.49
CA LEU A 148 -5.74 3.95 -6.19
C LEU A 148 -6.33 2.64 -5.66
N THR A 149 -6.54 2.52 -4.36
CA THR A 149 -7.25 1.37 -3.78
C THR A 149 -8.70 1.34 -4.22
N ALA A 150 -9.40 2.48 -4.30
CA ALA A 150 -10.76 2.52 -4.82
C ALA A 150 -10.82 2.05 -6.29
N VAL A 151 -9.86 2.47 -7.12
CA VAL A 151 -9.72 2.01 -8.51
C VAL A 151 -9.45 0.50 -8.54
N GLY A 152 -8.46 0.02 -7.78
CA GLY A 152 -8.11 -1.40 -7.72
C GLY A 152 -9.26 -2.28 -7.27
N LEU A 153 -10.01 -1.86 -6.24
CA LEU A 153 -11.21 -2.54 -5.77
C LEU A 153 -12.32 -2.54 -6.83
N THR A 154 -12.48 -1.46 -7.58
CA THR A 154 -13.47 -1.38 -8.67
C THR A 154 -13.12 -2.34 -9.79
N ILE A 155 -11.85 -2.40 -10.21
CA ILE A 155 -11.37 -3.36 -11.22
C ILE A 155 -11.54 -4.79 -10.70
N GLY A 156 -11.10 -5.06 -9.47
CA GLY A 156 -11.23 -6.36 -8.82
C GLY A 156 -12.69 -6.76 -8.62
N SER A 157 -13.62 -5.79 -8.63
CA SER A 157 -15.04 -6.08 -8.51
C SER A 157 -15.62 -6.71 -9.79
N VAL A 158 -15.02 -6.44 -10.94
CA VAL A 158 -15.43 -6.97 -12.25
C VAL A 158 -14.66 -8.24 -12.61
N MET A 159 -13.42 -8.37 -12.14
CA MET A 159 -12.58 -9.53 -12.41
C MET A 159 -13.01 -10.79 -11.66
N THR A 160 -12.87 -11.93 -12.33
CA THR A 160 -13.24 -13.28 -11.84
C THR A 160 -12.04 -14.13 -11.44
N SER A 161 -10.85 -13.89 -12.01
CA SER A 161 -9.62 -14.62 -11.69
C SER A 161 -8.59 -13.69 -11.02
N PRO A 162 -7.99 -14.11 -9.88
CA PRO A 162 -6.88 -13.37 -9.29
C PRO A 162 -5.66 -13.29 -10.21
N GLU A 163 -5.46 -14.32 -11.03
CA GLU A 163 -4.34 -14.40 -11.97
C GLU A 163 -4.47 -13.33 -13.07
N GLY A 164 -5.70 -13.06 -13.55
CA GLY A 164 -5.95 -12.01 -14.54
C GLY A 164 -5.81 -10.59 -14.00
N PHE A 165 -5.82 -10.40 -12.68
CA PHE A 165 -5.50 -9.11 -12.05
C PHE A 165 -3.99 -8.83 -12.02
N GLN A 166 -3.17 -9.89 -12.05
CA GLN A 166 -1.71 -9.81 -11.93
C GLN A 166 -0.97 -9.68 -13.27
N LEU A 167 -1.67 -9.87 -14.40
CA LEU A 167 -1.18 -9.70 -15.77
C LEU A 167 -1.28 -8.23 -16.21
#